data_AF-A0A1F6NY31-F1
#
_entry.id   AF-A0A1F6NY31-F1
#
_cell.length_a   1.000
_cell.length_b   1.000
_cell.length_c   1.000
_cell.angle_alpha   90.00
_cell.angle_beta   90.00
_cell.angle_gamma   90.00
#
_symmetry.space_group_name_H-M   'P 1'
#
loop_
_entity.id
_entity.type
_entity.pdbx_description
1 polymer ?
#
loop_
_entity_poly.entity_id
_entity_poly.type
_entity_poly.pdbx_seq_one_letter_code
_entity_poly.pdbx_strand_id
1 'polypeptide(L)'
;MNKKGFTLLEILLVVAAIAILAGIVIVAINPGKQLGATRNAARQSDINTIVNAVYQYSLDNSGLFPSNIDTNLRMLGTAGTGCNISCGVSGNSVVNNIVGGPLSIVDDSQSTFVGTLTNLIYNNTNNLLTLANNQTNGVYESNIKDATASSSWSNIAWTPNFPTGKALPNNSATETGYPTGNINMAGNVLLYHLDEASGILSDSSGNNKNGTAFNSPTYQSNGIYNYGLKFDGVNDYVKTALVDSTNTNKVTIAFWIKLPTANPSAQIIFESSPNYNLRSDSYIATVTNNKIGVGIYGNSGYSTWAADNVLQPNVWYHITIIFDKSLPNKEASIYINGINTTGSNSGLDANNTNNFGNQPIYIGDRGDGKGYYFKGWLDEFTIFNRSLSSVEMTDMYKRGTLNLRYQIRSCSNSNCSDGSFVGPDNSANTYFSEINNNSTSIPSFALTNIPNNRYFQYKILFDTSNTNISPALKNFTVSGNVSSGGSSEQTSTSTPTNSACLDISTSLTPNYITAIPFDPKIGSNEKTYYAIKKTEGNRINIVACSAENSETINITQ
;
A
#
# COMPACT_ATOMS: atom_id res chain seq x y z
N MET A 1 -61.35 12.31 33.62
CA MET A 1 -59.99 12.69 33.17
C MET A 1 -59.39 11.50 32.40
N ASN A 2 -59.54 11.45 31.08
CA ASN A 2 -58.87 10.41 30.28
C ASN A 2 -57.46 10.89 29.93
N LYS A 3 -56.48 10.46 30.73
CA LYS A 3 -55.06 10.64 30.39
C LYS A 3 -54.77 9.71 29.21
N LYS A 4 -54.64 10.27 28.00
CA LYS A 4 -54.15 9.55 26.83
C LYS A 4 -52.71 9.13 27.12
N GLY A 5 -52.45 7.83 27.21
CA GLY A 5 -51.10 7.28 27.34
C GLY A 5 -50.36 7.36 26.00
N PHE A 6 -49.03 7.47 26.06
CA PHE A 6 -48.17 7.45 24.87
C PHE A 6 -48.27 6.11 24.15
N THR A 7 -48.35 6.16 22.83
CA THR A 7 -48.34 4.98 21.97
C THR A 7 -46.92 4.45 21.80
N LEU A 8 -46.77 3.14 21.56
CA LEU A 8 -45.48 2.52 21.28
C LEU A 8 -44.77 3.15 20.08
N LEU A 9 -45.53 3.65 19.10
CA LEU A 9 -44.99 4.32 17.91
C LEU A 9 -44.38 5.69 18.25
N GLU A 10 -45.01 6.46 19.12
CA GLU A 10 -44.48 7.75 19.57
C GLU A 10 -43.17 7.58 20.35
N ILE A 11 -43.08 6.56 21.20
CA ILE A 11 -41.83 6.25 21.93
C ILE A 11 -40.72 5.84 20.95
N LEU A 12 -41.03 5.02 19.94
CA LEU A 12 -40.05 4.57 18.95
C LEU A 12 -39.50 5.73 18.10
N LEU A 13 -40.36 6.67 17.70
CA LEU A 13 -39.95 7.88 16.97
C LEU A 13 -39.08 8.79 17.83
N VAL A 14 -39.40 8.95 19.11
CA VAL A 14 -38.59 9.76 20.04
C VAL A 14 -37.21 9.14 20.25
N VAL A 15 -37.12 7.82 20.44
CA VAL A 15 -35.83 7.14 20.60
C VAL A 15 -34.99 7.20 19.32
N ALA A 16 -35.60 7.04 18.15
CA ALA A 16 -34.91 7.18 16.87
C ALA A 16 -34.39 8.63 16.67
N ALA A 17 -35.20 9.63 17.00
CA ALA A 17 -34.80 11.04 16.93
C ALA A 17 -33.66 11.37 17.91
N ILE A 18 -33.71 10.86 19.14
CA ILE A 18 -32.63 11.02 20.13
C ILE A 18 -31.33 10.35 19.65
N ALA A 19 -31.39 9.16 19.05
CA ALA A 19 -30.21 8.48 18.52
C ALA A 19 -29.54 9.27 17.37
N ILE A 20 -30.34 9.85 16.48
CA ILE A 20 -29.85 10.71 15.39
C ILE A 20 -29.24 11.99 15.96
N LEU A 21 -29.92 12.65 16.89
CA LEU A 21 -29.41 13.86 17.54
C LEU A 21 -28.12 13.60 18.32
N ALA A 22 -28.03 12.49 19.05
CA ALA A 22 -26.81 12.07 19.75
C ALA A 22 -25.66 11.81 18.77
N GLY A 23 -25.93 11.17 17.62
CA GLY A 23 -24.94 10.97 16.56
C GLY A 23 -24.42 12.30 16.00
N ILE A 24 -25.31 13.26 15.72
CA ILE A 24 -24.95 14.60 15.22
C ILE A 24 -24.12 15.36 16.27
N VAL A 25 -24.47 15.28 17.55
CA VAL A 25 -23.73 15.96 18.64
C VAL A 25 -22.32 15.38 18.79
N ILE A 26 -22.13 14.06 18.69
CA ILE A 26 -20.80 13.43 18.75
C ILE A 26 -19.96 13.79 17.53
N VAL A 27 -20.57 13.92 16.35
CA VAL A 27 -19.86 14.39 15.13
C VAL A 27 -19.49 15.88 15.23
N ALA A 28 -20.32 16.70 15.89
CA ALA A 28 -20.04 18.11 16.12
C ALA A 28 -18.98 18.37 17.21
N ILE A 29 -18.91 17.50 18.23
CA ILE A 29 -17.92 17.56 19.30
C ILE A 29 -16.75 16.66 18.91
N ASN A 30 -15.73 17.18 18.24
CA ASN A 30 -14.49 16.44 18.00
C ASN A 30 -13.80 16.13 19.35
N PRO A 31 -13.90 14.90 19.90
CA PRO A 31 -13.46 14.61 21.25
C PRO A 31 -11.93 14.63 21.34
N GLY A 32 -11.25 14.28 20.23
CA GLY A 32 -9.80 14.40 20.11
C GLY A 32 -9.33 15.84 20.27
N LYS A 33 -10.04 16.80 19.64
CA LYS A 33 -9.74 18.23 19.77
C LYS A 33 -9.94 18.73 21.20
N GLN A 34 -11.01 18.32 21.89
CA GLN A 34 -11.26 18.71 23.29
C GLN A 34 -10.26 18.11 24.28
N LEU A 35 -9.88 16.85 24.10
CA LEU A 35 -8.83 16.23 24.89
C LEU A 35 -7.46 16.88 24.65
N GLY A 36 -7.16 17.24 23.40
CA GLY A 36 -5.97 18.03 23.03
C GLY A 36 -5.97 19.41 23.70
N ALA A 37 -7.11 20.12 23.71
CA ALA A 37 -7.25 21.41 24.38
C ALA A 37 -7.07 21.30 25.90
N THR A 38 -7.57 20.21 26.52
CA THR A 38 -7.38 19.94 27.95
C THR A 38 -5.90 19.71 28.28
N ARG A 39 -5.18 18.93 27.46
CA ARG A 39 -3.74 18.73 27.62
C ARG A 39 -2.93 19.99 27.34
N ASN A 40 -3.35 20.82 26.38
CA ASN A 40 -2.75 22.13 26.13
C ASN A 40 -2.94 23.08 27.32
N ALA A 41 -4.09 23.07 27.99
CA ALA A 41 -4.29 23.83 29.22
C ALA A 41 -3.34 23.36 30.34
N ALA A 42 -3.09 22.05 30.46
CA ALA A 42 -2.08 21.52 31.37
C ALA A 42 -0.66 21.99 30.99
N ARG A 43 -0.27 21.91 29.71
CA ARG A 43 1.02 22.44 29.21
C ARG A 43 1.20 23.93 29.51
N GLN A 44 0.15 24.73 29.36
CA GLN A 44 0.17 26.15 29.68
C GLN A 44 0.41 26.38 31.18
N SER A 45 -0.22 25.59 32.04
CA SER A 45 0.01 25.61 33.48
C SER A 45 1.44 25.19 33.85
N ASP A 46 1.96 24.16 33.18
CA ASP A 46 3.30 23.63 33.43
C ASP A 46 4.39 24.65 33.07
N ILE A 47 4.32 25.28 31.89
CA ILE A 47 5.31 26.31 31.50
C ILE A 47 5.27 27.53 32.43
N ASN A 48 4.08 27.90 32.94
CA ASN A 48 3.93 28.96 33.94
C ASN A 48 4.58 28.57 35.26
N THR A 49 4.47 27.31 35.66
CA THR A 49 5.07 26.80 36.90
C THR A 49 6.59 26.80 36.79
N ILE A 50 7.15 26.33 35.67
CA ILE A 50 8.60 26.30 35.44
C ILE A 50 9.17 27.73 35.39
N VAL A 51 8.54 28.65 34.64
CA VAL A 51 9.08 30.01 34.49
C VAL A 51 9.07 30.79 35.80
N ASN A 52 8.01 30.63 36.61
CA ASN A 52 7.94 31.25 37.93
C ASN A 52 9.02 30.69 38.87
N ALA A 53 9.28 29.37 38.84
CA ALA A 53 10.34 28.77 39.65
C ALA A 53 11.74 29.30 39.25
N VAL A 54 12.02 29.39 37.94
CA VAL A 54 13.29 29.97 37.44
C VAL A 54 13.41 31.45 37.79
N TYR A 55 12.30 32.21 37.74
CA TYR A 55 12.29 33.62 38.11
C TYR A 55 12.53 33.82 39.61
N GLN A 56 11.89 33.03 40.48
CA GLN A 56 12.15 33.08 41.93
C GLN A 56 13.61 32.71 42.25
N TYR A 57 14.15 31.67 41.61
CA TYR A 57 15.58 31.35 41.73
C TYR A 57 16.45 32.55 41.37
N SER A 58 16.11 33.27 40.31
CA SER A 58 16.87 34.46 39.87
C SER A 58 16.84 35.59 40.90
N LEU A 59 15.71 35.83 41.55
CA LEU A 59 15.59 36.83 42.62
C LEU A 59 16.49 36.49 43.82
N ASP A 60 16.54 35.23 44.23
CA ASP A 60 17.34 34.78 45.37
C ASP A 60 18.85 34.69 45.04
N ASN A 61 19.20 34.58 43.76
CA ASN A 61 20.58 34.42 43.28
C ASN A 61 21.11 35.67 42.55
N SER A 62 20.71 36.86 43.00
CA SER A 62 21.23 38.15 42.49
C SER A 62 21.10 38.33 40.97
N GLY A 63 20.01 37.85 40.39
CA GLY A 63 19.71 37.94 38.96
C GLY A 63 20.33 36.82 38.10
N LEU A 64 21.00 35.84 38.70
CA LEU A 64 21.56 34.69 37.97
C LEU A 64 20.51 33.59 37.75
N PHE A 65 20.49 32.99 36.56
CA PHE A 65 19.66 31.82 36.28
C PHE A 65 20.38 30.52 36.68
N PRO A 66 19.64 29.40 36.82
CA PRO A 66 20.25 28.07 36.96
C PRO A 66 21.34 27.82 35.91
N SER A 67 22.37 27.09 36.32
CA SER A 67 23.54 26.84 35.46
C SER A 67 23.14 26.15 34.15
N ASN A 68 23.87 26.46 33.08
CA ASN A 68 23.66 25.91 31.73
C ASN A 68 22.34 26.29 31.02
N ILE A 69 21.56 27.23 31.57
CA ILE A 69 20.55 27.95 30.78
C ILE A 69 21.27 29.02 29.95
N ASP A 70 21.50 28.70 28.69
CA ASP A 70 22.15 29.57 27.71
C ASP A 70 21.16 30.05 26.63
N THR A 71 21.66 30.67 25.55
CA THR A 71 20.83 31.21 24.47
C THR A 71 20.26 30.14 23.53
N ASN A 72 20.77 28.91 23.59
CA ASN A 72 20.25 27.77 22.85
C ASN A 72 19.02 27.19 23.56
N LEU A 73 18.06 26.72 22.77
CA LEU A 73 16.91 26.01 23.32
C LEU A 73 17.37 24.62 23.81
N ARG A 74 17.00 24.25 25.03
CA ARG A 74 17.37 22.97 25.64
C ARG A 74 16.12 22.31 26.23
N MET A 75 15.85 21.06 25.86
CA MET A 75 14.78 20.29 26.50
C MET A 75 15.17 20.01 27.95
N LEU A 76 14.24 20.16 28.88
CA LEU A 76 14.44 19.78 30.27
C LEU A 76 14.34 18.26 30.45
N GLY A 77 15.24 17.70 31.25
CA GLY A 77 15.24 16.27 31.57
C GLY A 77 16.64 15.77 31.93
N THR A 78 16.72 14.52 32.39
CA THR A 78 17.97 13.89 32.83
C THR A 78 18.70 13.10 31.72
N ALA A 79 18.10 12.97 30.53
CA ALA A 79 18.68 12.17 29.45
C ALA A 79 19.94 12.82 28.84
N GLY A 80 21.02 12.03 28.74
CA GLY A 80 22.27 12.46 28.11
C GLY A 80 22.23 12.52 26.58
N THR A 81 21.23 11.92 25.93
CA THR A 81 21.05 11.91 24.47
C THR A 81 19.57 11.83 24.06
N GLY A 82 19.27 12.14 22.79
CA GLY A 82 17.93 11.99 22.20
C GLY A 82 16.94 13.07 22.62
N CYS A 83 17.44 14.21 23.08
CA CYS A 83 16.65 15.38 23.45
C CYS A 83 16.56 16.42 22.32
N ASN A 84 17.09 16.12 21.14
CA ASN A 84 17.03 16.95 19.94
C ASN A 84 15.65 16.87 19.28
N ILE A 85 14.78 17.82 19.60
CA ILE A 85 13.46 17.96 18.99
C ILE A 85 13.26 19.41 18.55
N SER A 86 12.39 19.61 17.56
CA SER A 86 12.00 20.96 17.12
C SER A 86 10.76 21.40 17.87
N CYS A 87 10.85 22.50 18.61
CA CYS A 87 9.72 23.08 19.34
C CYS A 87 9.15 24.28 18.55
N GLY A 88 7.82 24.42 18.45
CA GLY A 88 7.18 25.65 17.96
C GLY A 88 6.59 25.66 16.55
N VAL A 89 6.17 24.52 15.98
CA VAL A 89 5.37 24.50 14.74
C VAL A 89 4.05 23.73 14.87
N SER A 90 3.00 24.36 14.34
CA SER A 90 1.74 23.75 13.95
C SER A 90 1.94 22.74 12.81
N GLY A 91 1.49 21.50 13.01
CA GLY A 91 1.02 20.63 11.94
C GLY A 91 1.93 20.41 10.74
N ASN A 92 3.13 19.87 10.94
CA ASN A 92 3.79 19.02 9.95
C ASN A 92 4.90 18.25 10.67
N SER A 93 4.86 16.91 10.64
CA SER A 93 5.99 16.09 11.10
C SER A 93 7.15 16.27 10.11
N VAL A 94 7.88 17.38 10.20
CA VAL A 94 9.12 17.59 9.46
C VAL A 94 10.23 17.03 10.31
N VAL A 95 10.63 15.79 10.00
CA VAL A 95 11.82 15.18 10.59
C VAL A 95 13.04 15.80 9.89
N ASN A 96 13.84 16.55 10.65
CA ASN A 96 15.20 16.98 10.32
C ASN A 96 15.41 17.98 9.16
N ASN A 97 14.78 19.15 9.17
CA ASN A 97 15.18 20.23 8.26
C ASN A 97 16.45 20.96 8.76
N ILE A 98 17.63 20.42 8.44
CA ILE A 98 18.88 21.17 8.50
C ILE A 98 18.99 21.95 7.18
N VAL A 99 19.21 23.26 7.23
CA VAL A 99 19.53 24.06 6.03
C VAL A 99 20.80 23.47 5.41
N GLY A 100 20.73 22.99 4.16
CA GLY A 100 21.81 22.23 3.53
C GLY A 100 21.84 20.73 3.88
N GLY A 101 20.78 20.19 4.48
CA GLY A 101 20.67 18.79 4.91
C GLY A 101 19.45 18.04 4.34
N PRO A 102 19.31 16.76 4.70
CA PRO A 102 18.29 15.87 4.13
C PRO A 102 16.88 16.27 4.59
N LEU A 103 15.94 16.28 3.65
CA LEU A 103 14.52 16.52 3.86
C LEU A 103 13.77 15.18 3.77
N SER A 104 12.84 14.93 4.69
CA SER A 104 11.88 13.84 4.59
C SER A 104 10.51 14.27 5.12
N ILE A 105 9.49 14.19 4.25
CA ILE A 105 8.10 14.50 4.54
C ILE A 105 7.30 13.22 4.43
N VAL A 106 6.59 12.85 5.49
CA VAL A 106 5.84 11.60 5.57
C VAL A 106 4.37 11.88 5.87
N ASP A 107 3.49 11.33 5.04
CA ASP A 107 2.07 11.23 5.34
C ASP A 107 1.72 9.78 5.69
N ASP A 108 1.32 9.53 6.93
CA ASP A 108 1.06 8.19 7.49
C ASP A 108 -0.16 8.11 8.43
N SER A 109 -0.80 9.24 8.71
CA SER A 109 -1.90 9.38 9.67
C SER A 109 -3.03 10.26 9.12
N GLN A 110 -4.21 10.22 9.73
CA GLN A 110 -5.29 11.14 9.36
C GLN A 110 -4.87 12.62 9.46
N SER A 111 -4.02 12.94 10.44
CA SER A 111 -3.49 14.29 10.64
C SER A 111 -2.50 14.75 9.59
N THR A 112 -1.91 13.83 8.82
CA THR A 112 -0.96 14.15 7.74
C THR A 112 -1.59 14.00 6.36
N PHE A 113 -2.59 13.12 6.21
CA PHE A 113 -3.44 13.00 5.01
C PHE A 113 -4.56 14.06 4.97
N VAL A 114 -4.20 15.34 5.11
CA VAL A 114 -5.12 16.49 5.24
C VAL A 114 -5.43 17.21 3.92
N GLY A 115 -5.21 16.55 2.79
CA GLY A 115 -5.53 17.04 1.45
C GLY A 115 -7.00 16.91 1.05
N THR A 116 -7.27 17.01 -0.25
CA THR A 116 -8.61 16.80 -0.83
C THR A 116 -8.81 15.31 -1.10
N LEU A 117 -9.88 14.73 -0.54
CA LEU A 117 -10.30 13.36 -0.77
C LEU A 117 -11.55 13.33 -1.64
N THR A 118 -11.45 12.74 -2.84
CA THR A 118 -12.60 12.49 -3.73
C THR A 118 -12.83 10.98 -3.79
N ASN A 119 -14.00 10.52 -3.35
CA ASN A 119 -14.35 9.08 -3.29
C ASN A 119 -13.39 8.24 -2.43
N LEU A 120 -12.68 8.87 -1.49
CA LEU A 120 -11.78 8.22 -0.56
C LEU A 120 -12.21 8.44 0.89
N ILE A 121 -11.80 7.52 1.75
CA ILE A 121 -11.95 7.62 3.21
C ILE A 121 -10.63 7.23 3.89
N TYR A 122 -10.35 7.85 5.03
CA TYR A 122 -9.26 7.43 5.90
C TYR A 122 -9.81 6.55 7.03
N ASN A 123 -9.33 5.32 7.12
CA ASN A 123 -9.70 4.37 8.16
C ASN A 123 -8.73 4.49 9.35
N ASN A 124 -9.21 5.11 10.43
CA ASN A 124 -8.45 5.32 11.67
C ASN A 124 -8.15 4.05 12.47
N THR A 125 -8.88 2.96 12.24
CA THR A 125 -8.63 1.70 12.97
C THR A 125 -7.35 1.04 12.46
N ASN A 126 -7.13 1.08 11.15
CA ASN A 126 -6.01 0.38 10.50
C ASN A 126 -4.94 1.34 9.94
N ASN A 127 -5.16 2.66 10.06
CA ASN A 127 -4.33 3.73 9.50
C ASN A 127 -4.13 3.57 7.98
N LEU A 128 -5.24 3.45 7.24
CA LEU A 128 -5.24 3.24 5.80
C LEU A 128 -6.11 4.28 5.08
N LEU A 129 -5.59 4.84 4.00
CA LEU A 129 -6.37 5.58 3.01
C LEU A 129 -6.91 4.60 1.97
N THR A 130 -8.23 4.58 1.74
CA THR A 130 -8.92 3.64 0.84
C THR A 130 -10.01 4.33 0.03
N LEU A 131 -10.56 3.65 -0.97
CA LEU A 131 -11.82 4.01 -1.60
C LEU A 131 -12.96 4.02 -0.58
N ALA A 132 -13.88 4.95 -0.76
CA ALA A 132 -15.17 4.92 -0.09
C ALA A 132 -16.00 3.73 -0.58
N ASN A 133 -16.99 3.32 0.21
CA ASN A 133 -17.83 2.16 -0.11
C ASN A 133 -18.46 2.27 -1.50
N ASN A 134 -18.44 1.16 -2.25
CA ASN A 134 -19.01 1.02 -3.60
C ASN A 134 -18.40 1.94 -4.68
N GLN A 135 -17.20 2.48 -4.45
CA GLN A 135 -16.48 3.24 -5.47
C GLN A 135 -15.51 2.34 -6.24
N THR A 136 -15.32 2.63 -7.53
CA THR A 136 -14.32 1.96 -8.37
C THR A 136 -13.09 2.84 -8.62
N ASN A 137 -13.19 4.14 -8.34
CA ASN A 137 -12.11 5.10 -8.49
C ASN A 137 -12.19 6.20 -7.42
N GLY A 138 -11.02 6.77 -7.09
CA GLY A 138 -10.91 7.87 -6.15
C GLY A 138 -9.58 8.59 -6.29
N VAL A 139 -9.54 9.84 -5.81
CA VAL A 139 -8.37 10.70 -5.94
C VAL A 139 -8.07 11.36 -4.60
N TYR A 140 -6.82 11.24 -4.16
CA TYR A 140 -6.27 12.03 -3.08
C TYR A 140 -5.32 13.07 -3.68
N GLU A 141 -5.56 14.34 -3.40
CA GLU A 141 -4.60 15.40 -3.70
C GLU A 141 -4.08 15.95 -2.37
N SER A 142 -2.77 15.83 -2.12
CA SER A 142 -2.18 16.24 -0.84
C SER A 142 -2.38 17.74 -0.61
N ASN A 143 -2.31 18.18 0.64
CA ASN A 143 -1.99 19.59 0.88
C ASN A 143 -0.60 19.91 0.30
N ILE A 144 -0.35 21.19 0.06
CA ILE A 144 0.97 21.65 -0.42
C ILE A 144 1.97 21.50 0.72
N LYS A 145 3.03 20.74 0.46
CA LYS A 145 4.15 20.51 1.36
C LYS A 145 5.14 21.64 1.21
N ASP A 146 5.49 22.27 2.32
CA ASP A 146 6.44 23.39 2.36
C ASP A 146 7.76 22.91 2.96
N ALA A 147 8.82 22.92 2.15
CA ALA A 147 10.17 22.57 2.59
C ALA A 147 10.92 23.72 3.30
N THR A 148 10.25 24.86 3.53
CA THR A 148 10.76 26.11 4.12
C THR A 148 11.75 26.91 3.26
N ALA A 149 12.47 26.24 2.36
CA ALA A 149 13.30 26.86 1.33
C ALA A 149 13.31 26.01 0.05
N SER A 150 13.86 26.54 -1.05
CA SER A 150 14.02 25.76 -2.28
C SER A 150 14.76 24.46 -2.00
N SER A 151 14.21 23.34 -2.46
CA SER A 151 14.71 22.01 -2.14
C SER A 151 14.85 21.17 -3.39
N SER A 152 15.89 20.33 -3.43
CA SER A 152 15.98 19.27 -4.42
C SER A 152 15.12 18.11 -3.96
N TRP A 153 14.12 17.76 -4.77
CA TRP A 153 13.25 16.62 -4.53
C TRP A 153 13.86 15.40 -5.19
N SER A 154 14.32 14.43 -4.41
CA SER A 154 15.18 13.35 -4.91
C SER A 154 14.47 12.00 -5.00
N ASN A 155 13.48 11.74 -4.16
CA ASN A 155 12.82 10.44 -4.11
C ASN A 155 11.39 10.53 -3.59
N ILE A 156 10.51 9.70 -4.12
CA ILE A 156 9.22 9.37 -3.51
C ILE A 156 9.18 7.89 -3.18
N ALA A 157 8.52 7.53 -2.09
CA ALA A 157 8.30 6.15 -1.69
C ALA A 157 6.91 6.01 -1.07
N TRP A 158 6.35 4.81 -1.10
CA TRP A 158 5.08 4.55 -0.45
C TRP A 158 4.98 3.13 0.06
N THR A 159 4.16 2.94 1.09
CA THR A 159 3.82 1.63 1.62
C THR A 159 2.36 1.35 1.31
N PRO A 160 2.04 0.61 0.23
CA PRO A 160 0.69 0.12 0.05
C PRO A 160 0.45 -1.03 1.04
N ASN A 161 -0.80 -1.28 1.42
CA ASN A 161 -1.12 -2.35 2.37
C ASN A 161 -0.82 -3.76 1.82
N PHE A 162 -0.84 -3.88 0.49
CA PHE A 162 -0.47 -5.05 -0.29
C PHE A 162 -0.01 -4.59 -1.68
N PRO A 163 0.71 -5.42 -2.45
CA PRO A 163 1.13 -5.06 -3.80
C PRO A 163 -0.05 -4.80 -4.73
N THR A 164 0.01 -3.72 -5.51
CA THR A 164 -1.07 -3.26 -6.41
C THR A 164 -0.54 -2.95 -7.79
N GLY A 165 -1.21 -3.42 -8.84
CA GLY A 165 -0.86 -3.19 -10.23
C GLY A 165 0.55 -3.66 -10.53
N LYS A 166 0.91 -4.87 -10.09
CA LYS A 166 2.28 -5.40 -10.12
C LYS A 166 2.27 -6.88 -10.47
N ALA A 167 3.12 -7.27 -11.43
CA ALA A 167 3.34 -8.64 -11.83
C ALA A 167 3.86 -9.53 -10.69
N LEU A 168 3.84 -10.85 -10.89
CA LEU A 168 4.47 -11.80 -9.98
C LEU A 168 6.00 -11.64 -9.95
N PRO A 169 6.67 -11.87 -8.79
CA PRO A 169 8.12 -11.76 -8.71
C PRO A 169 8.86 -12.81 -9.53
N ASN A 170 9.94 -12.39 -10.18
CA ASN A 170 10.82 -13.27 -10.95
C ASN A 170 11.67 -14.16 -10.05
N ASN A 171 12.31 -15.17 -10.65
CA ASN A 171 13.36 -16.01 -10.06
C ASN A 171 12.95 -16.72 -8.76
N SER A 172 11.69 -17.17 -8.69
CA SER A 172 11.14 -17.82 -7.49
C SER A 172 11.28 -16.98 -6.21
N ALA A 173 11.33 -15.65 -6.35
CA ALA A 173 11.55 -14.74 -5.23
C ALA A 173 10.34 -14.70 -4.27
N THR A 174 10.62 -14.60 -2.98
CA THR A 174 9.60 -14.40 -1.95
C THR A 174 9.55 -12.93 -1.56
N GLU A 175 8.36 -12.34 -1.58
CA GLU A 175 8.15 -10.99 -1.08
C GLU A 175 8.01 -10.99 0.44
N THR A 176 8.51 -9.93 1.06
CA THR A 176 8.38 -9.68 2.50
C THR A 176 8.18 -8.21 2.84
N GLY A 177 8.22 -7.31 1.84
CA GLY A 177 8.20 -5.87 2.05
C GLY A 177 6.82 -5.29 2.37
N TYR A 178 5.74 -5.96 2.00
CA TYR A 178 4.38 -5.43 2.18
C TYR A 178 3.78 -5.85 3.52
N PRO A 179 2.88 -5.05 4.13
CA PRO A 179 2.17 -5.46 5.34
C PRO A 179 1.35 -6.74 5.17
N THR A 180 0.71 -6.91 4.02
CA THR A 180 -0.09 -8.09 3.64
C THR A 180 0.06 -8.36 2.14
N GLY A 181 -0.43 -9.49 1.62
CA GLY A 181 -0.44 -9.77 0.18
C GLY A 181 0.92 -10.12 -0.45
N ASN A 182 1.95 -10.33 0.38
CA ASN A 182 3.22 -10.88 -0.07
C ASN A 182 3.00 -12.26 -0.70
N ILE A 183 3.66 -12.51 -1.83
CA ILE A 183 3.62 -13.82 -2.49
C ILE A 183 4.90 -14.60 -2.22
N ASN A 184 4.75 -15.92 -1.99
CA ASN A 184 5.85 -16.86 -1.90
C ASN A 184 5.96 -17.62 -3.22
N MET A 185 6.96 -17.28 -4.04
CA MET A 185 7.17 -17.96 -5.32
C MET A 185 7.90 -19.30 -5.19
N ALA A 186 8.12 -19.83 -3.98
CA ALA A 186 8.68 -21.17 -3.79
C ALA A 186 7.83 -22.22 -4.51
N GLY A 187 8.51 -23.12 -5.22
CA GLY A 187 7.85 -24.13 -6.04
C GLY A 187 7.32 -23.60 -7.38
N ASN A 188 7.56 -22.33 -7.74
CA ASN A 188 7.29 -21.84 -9.08
C ASN A 188 8.26 -22.48 -10.08
N VAL A 189 7.71 -23.18 -11.08
CA VAL A 189 8.48 -23.94 -12.09
C VAL A 189 8.36 -23.36 -13.49
N LEU A 190 7.45 -22.41 -13.69
CA LEU A 190 7.25 -21.68 -14.94
C LEU A 190 6.57 -20.34 -14.62
N LEU A 191 7.04 -19.25 -15.21
CA LEU A 191 6.36 -17.95 -15.16
C LEU A 191 6.59 -17.22 -16.49
N TYR A 192 5.51 -16.93 -17.20
CA TYR A 192 5.50 -16.05 -18.35
C TYR A 192 4.67 -14.81 -18.06
N HIS A 193 5.32 -13.66 -18.05
CA HIS A 193 4.65 -12.36 -18.01
C HIS A 193 3.93 -12.06 -19.34
N LEU A 194 4.42 -12.63 -20.46
CA LEU A 194 3.84 -12.41 -21.80
C LEU A 194 3.93 -10.96 -22.30
N ASP A 195 4.93 -10.21 -21.81
CA ASP A 195 5.18 -8.80 -22.11
C ASP A 195 6.06 -8.57 -23.34
N GLU A 196 6.60 -9.63 -23.94
CA GLU A 196 7.58 -9.53 -25.02
C GLU A 196 7.04 -8.80 -26.25
N ALA A 197 7.90 -8.03 -26.93
CA ALA A 197 7.54 -7.37 -28.18
C ALA A 197 7.39 -8.35 -29.36
N SER A 198 8.19 -9.41 -29.35
CA SER A 198 8.18 -10.52 -30.32
C SER A 198 9.14 -11.62 -29.86
N GLY A 199 9.11 -12.78 -30.53
CA GLY A 199 10.17 -13.78 -30.44
C GLY A 199 9.96 -14.83 -29.36
N ILE A 200 10.98 -15.04 -28.52
CA ILE A 200 10.98 -16.07 -27.47
C ILE A 200 10.32 -15.50 -26.22
N LEU A 201 9.36 -16.24 -25.65
CA LEU A 201 8.76 -15.90 -24.35
C LEU A 201 9.70 -16.33 -23.22
N SER A 202 10.07 -15.39 -22.36
CA SER A 202 11.06 -15.61 -21.31
C SER A 202 10.42 -16.27 -20.09
N ASP A 203 11.01 -17.39 -19.64
CA ASP A 203 10.64 -17.98 -18.35
C ASP A 203 11.26 -17.19 -17.19
N SER A 204 10.44 -16.36 -16.57
CA SER A 204 10.80 -15.53 -15.43
C SER A 204 10.79 -16.29 -14.10
N SER A 205 10.52 -17.60 -14.08
CA SER A 205 10.60 -18.40 -12.84
C SER A 205 12.04 -18.65 -12.38
N GLY A 206 13.00 -18.50 -13.29
CA GLY A 206 14.42 -18.85 -13.11
C GLY A 206 14.78 -20.27 -13.56
N ASN A 207 13.84 -21.03 -14.12
CA ASN A 207 14.05 -22.43 -14.56
C ASN A 207 14.45 -22.57 -16.04
N ASN A 208 14.62 -21.45 -16.76
CA ASN A 208 15.02 -21.39 -18.17
C ASN A 208 14.10 -22.21 -19.11
N LYS A 209 12.81 -22.29 -18.80
CA LYS A 209 11.79 -22.99 -19.59
C LYS A 209 11.19 -22.06 -20.65
N ASN A 210 12.01 -21.38 -21.43
CA ASN A 210 11.55 -20.40 -22.42
C ASN A 210 10.54 -20.99 -23.42
N GLY A 211 9.60 -20.16 -23.86
CA GLY A 211 8.49 -20.52 -24.74
C GLY A 211 8.75 -20.13 -26.19
N THR A 212 8.32 -20.98 -27.11
CA THR A 212 8.30 -20.70 -28.55
C THR A 212 6.86 -20.53 -29.00
N ALA A 213 6.54 -19.40 -29.61
CA ALA A 213 5.25 -19.17 -30.24
C ALA A 213 5.20 -19.72 -31.67
N PHE A 214 4.04 -20.23 -32.07
CA PHE A 214 3.77 -20.79 -33.38
C PHE A 214 2.58 -20.09 -34.02
N ASN A 215 2.63 -19.91 -35.33
CA ASN A 215 1.59 -19.30 -36.17
C ASN A 215 1.25 -17.82 -35.88
N SER A 216 2.10 -17.15 -35.09
CA SER A 216 2.07 -15.70 -34.83
C SER A 216 0.90 -15.23 -33.95
N PRO A 217 0.78 -15.71 -32.70
CA PRO A 217 -0.03 -15.02 -31.72
C PRO A 217 0.41 -13.55 -31.61
N THR A 218 -0.54 -12.66 -31.35
CA THR A 218 -0.29 -11.22 -31.33
C THR A 218 0.33 -10.81 -29.99
N TYR A 219 1.62 -10.45 -30.04
CA TYR A 219 2.37 -9.82 -28.95
C TYR A 219 1.90 -8.40 -28.65
N GLN A 220 2.27 -7.87 -27.48
CA GLN A 220 1.95 -6.51 -27.02
C GLN A 220 0.47 -6.12 -27.13
N SER A 221 -0.42 -7.11 -27.00
CA SER A 221 -1.83 -6.82 -26.79
C SER A 221 -2.03 -6.30 -25.37
N ASN A 222 -2.97 -5.39 -25.12
CA ASN A 222 -3.19 -4.85 -23.77
C ASN A 222 -3.47 -5.96 -22.75
N GLY A 223 -2.55 -6.11 -21.79
CA GLY A 223 -2.56 -7.07 -20.68
C GLY A 223 -3.31 -6.55 -19.45
N ILE A 224 -3.20 -7.30 -18.35
CA ILE A 224 -3.51 -6.83 -17.00
C ILE A 224 -2.33 -6.01 -16.45
N TYR A 225 -1.09 -6.38 -16.77
CA TYR A 225 0.11 -5.64 -16.40
C TYR A 225 0.86 -5.25 -17.67
N ASN A 226 0.61 -4.05 -18.20
CA ASN A 226 1.12 -3.60 -19.50
C ASN A 226 0.58 -4.44 -20.67
N TYR A 227 1.23 -5.55 -21.00
CA TYR A 227 1.00 -6.32 -22.21
C TYR A 227 0.63 -7.78 -21.90
N GLY A 228 0.20 -8.49 -22.92
CA GLY A 228 -0.11 -9.91 -22.87
C GLY A 228 -0.19 -10.47 -24.28
N LEU A 229 -0.49 -11.76 -24.37
CA LEU A 229 -0.53 -12.48 -25.64
C LEU A 229 -1.97 -12.70 -26.09
N LYS A 230 -2.28 -12.40 -27.35
CA LYS A 230 -3.60 -12.63 -27.95
C LYS A 230 -3.56 -13.73 -29.00
N PHE A 231 -4.47 -14.68 -28.87
CA PHE A 231 -4.66 -15.83 -29.74
C PHE A 231 -5.91 -15.63 -30.61
N ASP A 232 -5.83 -16.00 -31.88
CA ASP A 232 -6.85 -15.71 -32.89
C ASP A 232 -8.01 -16.75 -32.96
N GLY A 233 -7.80 -17.94 -32.40
CA GLY A 233 -8.74 -19.07 -32.46
C GLY A 233 -8.63 -19.92 -33.72
N VAL A 234 -7.52 -19.85 -34.45
CA VAL A 234 -7.31 -20.56 -35.73
C VAL A 234 -6.17 -21.56 -35.68
N ASN A 235 -5.00 -21.20 -35.14
CA ASN A 235 -3.86 -22.12 -35.00
C ASN A 235 -2.74 -21.62 -34.08
N ASP A 236 -2.93 -20.50 -33.40
CA ASP A 236 -1.93 -19.91 -32.51
C ASP A 236 -1.69 -20.78 -31.27
N TYR A 237 -0.42 -21.01 -30.94
CA TYR A 237 -0.04 -21.59 -29.64
C TYR A 237 1.37 -21.23 -29.22
N VAL A 238 1.65 -21.43 -27.94
CA VAL A 238 2.98 -21.38 -27.34
C VAL A 238 3.35 -22.78 -26.84
N LYS A 239 4.59 -23.19 -27.07
CA LYS A 239 5.16 -24.44 -26.53
C LYS A 239 6.39 -24.13 -25.69
N THR A 240 6.43 -24.68 -24.49
CA THR A 240 7.56 -24.55 -23.57
C THR A 240 8.60 -25.65 -23.78
N ALA A 241 9.79 -25.48 -23.21
CA ALA A 241 10.66 -26.62 -22.88
C ALA A 241 9.98 -27.57 -21.86
N LEU A 242 10.57 -28.75 -21.61
CA LEU A 242 10.01 -29.70 -20.63
C LEU A 242 9.97 -29.11 -19.22
N VAL A 243 8.78 -29.12 -18.61
CA VAL A 243 8.53 -28.73 -17.23
C VAL A 243 8.44 -30.00 -16.38
N ASP A 244 9.39 -30.17 -15.46
CA ASP A 244 9.50 -31.38 -14.64
C ASP A 244 8.58 -31.30 -13.42
N SER A 245 7.54 -32.13 -13.41
CA SER A 245 6.65 -32.32 -12.25
C SER A 245 6.67 -33.77 -11.73
N THR A 246 7.71 -34.54 -12.03
CA THR A 246 7.82 -35.98 -11.71
C THR A 246 7.89 -36.29 -10.22
N ASN A 247 8.23 -35.31 -9.39
CA ASN A 247 8.34 -35.45 -7.94
C ASN A 247 7.08 -35.00 -7.18
N THR A 248 6.02 -34.61 -7.87
CA THR A 248 4.79 -34.12 -7.23
C THR A 248 3.54 -34.72 -7.87
N ASN A 249 2.53 -34.95 -7.04
CA ASN A 249 1.16 -35.26 -7.47
C ASN A 249 0.22 -34.05 -7.28
N LYS A 250 0.81 -32.85 -7.07
CA LYS A 250 0.11 -31.57 -6.91
C LYS A 250 0.74 -30.50 -7.77
N VAL A 251 -0.06 -29.82 -8.58
CA VAL A 251 0.37 -28.62 -9.33
C VAL A 251 -0.71 -27.55 -9.26
N THR A 252 -0.29 -26.28 -9.21
CA THR A 252 -1.20 -25.14 -9.33
C THR A 252 -0.83 -24.34 -10.57
N ILE A 253 -1.81 -23.99 -11.39
CA ILE A 253 -1.65 -23.13 -12.55
C ILE A 253 -2.47 -21.87 -12.31
N ALA A 254 -1.89 -20.69 -12.54
CA ALA A 254 -2.63 -19.44 -12.50
C ALA A 254 -2.32 -18.59 -13.73
N PHE A 255 -3.32 -17.82 -14.19
CA PHE A 255 -3.20 -16.91 -15.33
C PHE A 255 -4.37 -15.94 -15.33
N TRP A 256 -4.20 -14.81 -15.99
CA TRP A 256 -5.29 -13.93 -16.39
C TRP A 256 -5.81 -14.34 -17.76
N ILE A 257 -7.13 -14.29 -17.93
CA ILE A 257 -7.82 -14.59 -19.19
C ILE A 257 -8.86 -13.53 -19.51
N LYS A 258 -8.97 -13.19 -20.80
CA LYS A 258 -10.08 -12.38 -21.34
C LYS A 258 -10.58 -13.01 -22.62
N LEU A 259 -11.89 -13.22 -22.74
CA LEU A 259 -12.52 -13.78 -23.93
C LEU A 259 -13.08 -12.64 -24.81
N PRO A 260 -12.93 -12.66 -26.15
CA PRO A 260 -13.40 -11.56 -27.00
C PRO A 260 -14.91 -11.60 -27.24
N THR A 261 -15.48 -12.79 -27.34
CA THR A 261 -16.89 -13.04 -27.66
C THR A 261 -17.38 -14.27 -26.90
N ALA A 262 -18.67 -14.59 -27.02
CA ALA A 262 -19.16 -15.91 -26.65
C ALA A 262 -18.40 -17.00 -27.43
N ASN A 263 -18.06 -18.07 -26.73
CA ASN A 263 -17.40 -19.24 -27.28
C ASN A 263 -18.30 -20.48 -27.07
N PRO A 264 -19.06 -20.91 -28.08
CA PRO A 264 -19.95 -22.07 -27.96
C PRO A 264 -19.23 -23.42 -28.07
N SER A 265 -17.98 -23.44 -28.54
CA SER A 265 -17.21 -24.66 -28.79
C SER A 265 -16.13 -24.87 -27.75
N ALA A 266 -15.60 -26.09 -27.64
CA ALA A 266 -14.45 -26.34 -26.77
C ALA A 266 -13.18 -25.74 -27.36
N GLN A 267 -12.41 -25.03 -26.52
CA GLN A 267 -11.08 -24.53 -26.83
C GLN A 267 -10.11 -24.92 -25.71
N ILE A 268 -8.86 -25.19 -26.06
CA ILE A 268 -7.80 -25.55 -25.11
C ILE A 268 -7.09 -24.28 -24.68
N ILE A 269 -7.17 -23.94 -23.39
CA ILE A 269 -6.39 -22.83 -22.83
C ILE A 269 -4.94 -23.27 -22.69
N PHE A 270 -4.72 -24.43 -22.07
CA PHE A 270 -3.41 -25.07 -22.03
C PHE A 270 -3.53 -26.59 -21.83
N GLU A 271 -2.48 -27.32 -22.19
CA GLU A 271 -2.36 -28.76 -22.03
C GLU A 271 -0.91 -29.15 -21.68
N SER A 272 -0.74 -30.05 -20.71
CA SER A 272 0.57 -30.66 -20.44
C SER A 272 0.69 -31.93 -21.27
N SER A 273 1.71 -32.00 -22.14
CA SER A 273 1.91 -33.01 -23.21
C SER A 273 1.19 -32.72 -24.54
N PRO A 274 1.63 -33.36 -25.65
CA PRO A 274 1.00 -33.19 -26.96
C PRO A 274 -0.42 -33.77 -27.07
N ASN A 275 -0.77 -34.71 -26.21
CA ASN A 275 -2.12 -35.25 -26.10
C ASN A 275 -2.29 -35.91 -24.74
N TYR A 276 -2.92 -35.18 -23.85
CA TYR A 276 -3.31 -35.54 -22.50
C TYR A 276 -4.06 -36.87 -22.44
N ASN A 277 -4.81 -37.27 -23.48
CA ASN A 277 -5.53 -38.56 -23.49
C ASN A 277 -4.61 -39.79 -23.65
N LEU A 278 -3.32 -39.58 -23.92
CA LEU A 278 -2.34 -40.65 -24.17
C LEU A 278 -1.27 -40.73 -23.07
N ARG A 279 -1.48 -40.02 -21.96
CA ARG A 279 -0.49 -39.76 -20.92
C ARG A 279 -1.17 -39.75 -19.56
N SER A 280 -0.92 -40.79 -18.75
CA SER A 280 -1.47 -40.92 -17.39
C SER A 280 -0.80 -40.00 -16.37
N ASP A 281 0.01 -39.05 -16.80
CA ASP A 281 0.76 -38.10 -16.00
C ASP A 281 0.48 -36.64 -16.41
N SER A 282 -0.63 -36.42 -17.14
CA SER A 282 -0.98 -35.14 -17.76
C SER A 282 -2.23 -34.48 -17.18
N TYR A 283 -2.35 -33.18 -17.42
CA TYR A 283 -3.49 -32.32 -17.13
C TYR A 283 -3.78 -31.32 -18.26
N ILE A 284 -4.99 -30.77 -18.27
CA ILE A 284 -5.50 -29.84 -19.29
C ILE A 284 -6.47 -28.82 -18.69
N ALA A 285 -6.54 -27.62 -19.26
CA ALA A 285 -7.63 -26.68 -19.04
C ALA A 285 -8.26 -26.21 -20.37
N THR A 286 -9.58 -26.11 -20.37
CA THR A 286 -10.39 -25.74 -21.52
C THR A 286 -11.35 -24.60 -21.18
N VAL A 287 -11.86 -23.94 -22.21
CA VAL A 287 -13.03 -23.07 -22.12
C VAL A 287 -14.08 -23.55 -23.11
N THR A 288 -15.32 -23.77 -22.63
CA THR A 288 -16.46 -24.19 -23.45
C THR A 288 -17.71 -23.48 -22.93
N ASN A 289 -18.51 -22.86 -23.80
CA ASN A 289 -19.66 -22.04 -23.39
C ASN A 289 -19.27 -20.96 -22.35
N ASN A 290 -18.08 -20.37 -22.51
CA ASN A 290 -17.44 -19.44 -21.57
C ASN A 290 -17.24 -19.98 -20.14
N LYS A 291 -17.33 -21.30 -19.92
CA LYS A 291 -17.04 -21.94 -18.63
C LYS A 291 -15.66 -22.56 -18.66
N ILE A 292 -14.93 -22.47 -17.55
CA ILE A 292 -13.62 -23.13 -17.41
C ILE A 292 -13.84 -24.60 -17.07
N GLY A 293 -13.23 -25.47 -17.86
CA GLY A 293 -13.15 -26.91 -17.63
C GLY A 293 -11.70 -27.34 -17.42
N VAL A 294 -11.49 -28.41 -16.67
CA VAL A 294 -10.16 -28.97 -16.42
C VAL A 294 -10.21 -30.50 -16.40
N GLY A 295 -9.07 -31.14 -16.68
CA GLY A 295 -8.94 -32.59 -16.66
C GLY A 295 -7.57 -33.06 -16.18
N ILE A 296 -7.53 -34.19 -15.47
CA ILE A 296 -6.33 -35.01 -15.12
C ILE A 296 -6.51 -36.40 -15.72
N TYR A 297 -5.50 -36.93 -16.42
CA TYR A 297 -5.48 -38.32 -16.83
C TYR A 297 -4.41 -38.97 -15.98
N GLY A 298 -4.84 -39.85 -15.08
CA GLY A 298 -3.99 -40.50 -14.11
C GLY A 298 -3.93 -42.01 -14.29
N ASN A 299 -3.28 -42.70 -13.36
CA ASN A 299 -3.17 -44.16 -13.36
C ASN A 299 -4.50 -44.91 -13.14
N SER A 300 -5.52 -44.23 -12.64
CA SER A 300 -6.87 -44.74 -12.37
C SER A 300 -7.92 -44.22 -13.37
N GLY A 301 -7.52 -43.42 -14.37
CA GLY A 301 -8.43 -42.87 -15.37
C GLY A 301 -8.55 -41.35 -15.35
N TYR A 302 -9.65 -40.84 -15.91
CA TYR A 302 -9.90 -39.41 -16.07
C TYR A 302 -10.49 -38.80 -14.79
N SER A 303 -10.07 -37.60 -14.41
CA SER A 303 -10.76 -36.77 -13.44
C SER A 303 -11.00 -35.41 -14.07
N THR A 304 -12.26 -35.04 -14.28
CA THR A 304 -12.62 -33.80 -14.97
C THR A 304 -13.54 -32.95 -14.11
N TRP A 305 -13.34 -31.64 -14.14
CA TRP A 305 -14.16 -30.69 -13.40
C TRP A 305 -14.52 -29.51 -14.30
N ALA A 306 -15.79 -29.12 -14.31
CA ALA A 306 -16.27 -27.95 -15.04
C ALA A 306 -16.94 -26.97 -14.07
N ALA A 307 -16.47 -25.72 -14.05
CA ALA A 307 -17.05 -24.67 -13.22
C ALA A 307 -18.43 -24.23 -13.75
N ASP A 308 -19.34 -23.88 -12.84
CA ASP A 308 -20.65 -23.35 -13.23
C ASP A 308 -20.59 -21.91 -13.76
N ASN A 309 -19.57 -21.16 -13.33
CA ASN A 309 -19.36 -19.76 -13.66
C ASN A 309 -19.16 -19.55 -15.17
N VAL A 310 -19.95 -18.62 -15.73
CA VAL A 310 -19.86 -18.19 -17.13
C VAL A 310 -19.08 -16.87 -17.20
N LEU A 311 -17.91 -16.90 -17.84
CA LEU A 311 -17.09 -15.70 -18.03
C LEU A 311 -17.77 -14.73 -19.00
N GLN A 312 -17.78 -13.45 -18.65
CA GLN A 312 -18.30 -12.41 -19.52
C GLN A 312 -17.25 -12.01 -20.57
N PRO A 313 -17.62 -11.84 -21.84
CA PRO A 313 -16.71 -11.33 -22.86
C PRO A 313 -16.15 -9.95 -22.50
N ASN A 314 -14.92 -9.69 -22.92
CA ASN A 314 -14.16 -8.45 -22.73
C ASN A 314 -13.90 -8.07 -21.25
N VAL A 315 -14.00 -9.02 -20.33
CA VAL A 315 -13.65 -8.86 -18.92
C VAL A 315 -12.45 -9.75 -18.60
N TRP A 316 -11.47 -9.20 -17.88
CA TRP A 316 -10.34 -9.95 -17.33
C TRP A 316 -10.79 -10.75 -16.10
N TYR A 317 -10.43 -12.03 -16.07
CA TYR A 317 -10.61 -12.90 -14.92
C TYR A 317 -9.26 -13.51 -14.53
N HIS A 318 -8.98 -13.58 -13.24
CA HIS A 318 -7.86 -14.35 -12.73
C HIS A 318 -8.33 -15.78 -12.48
N ILE A 319 -7.75 -16.75 -13.17
CA ILE A 319 -8.06 -18.16 -13.04
C ILE A 319 -6.93 -18.81 -12.25
N THR A 320 -7.29 -19.61 -11.25
CA THR A 320 -6.33 -20.50 -10.59
C THR A 320 -6.90 -21.91 -10.54
N ILE A 321 -6.10 -22.87 -10.98
CA ILE A 321 -6.45 -24.28 -11.07
C ILE A 321 -5.48 -25.05 -10.19
N ILE A 322 -6.01 -25.78 -9.23
CA ILE A 322 -5.23 -26.72 -8.41
C ILE A 322 -5.57 -28.12 -8.89
N PHE A 323 -4.57 -28.84 -9.39
CA PHE A 323 -4.62 -30.27 -9.60
C PHE A 323 -3.93 -30.96 -8.43
N ASP A 324 -4.65 -31.78 -7.69
CA ASP A 324 -4.17 -32.51 -6.52
C ASP A 324 -4.72 -33.94 -6.54
N LYS A 325 -3.91 -34.88 -7.05
CA LYS A 325 -4.27 -36.30 -7.11
C LYS A 325 -4.35 -36.96 -5.72
N SER A 326 -3.92 -36.28 -4.65
CA SER A 326 -4.09 -36.83 -3.29
C SER A 326 -5.52 -36.66 -2.73
N LEU A 327 -6.36 -35.85 -3.37
CA LEU A 327 -7.72 -35.58 -2.91
C LEU A 327 -8.70 -36.68 -3.34
N PRO A 328 -9.54 -37.20 -2.43
CA PRO A 328 -10.54 -38.19 -2.77
C PRO A 328 -11.70 -37.58 -3.56
N ASN A 329 -12.18 -38.29 -4.59
CA ASN A 329 -13.38 -37.97 -5.38
C ASN A 329 -13.32 -36.66 -6.20
N LYS A 330 -12.35 -35.78 -5.99
CA LYS A 330 -12.21 -34.51 -6.69
C LYS A 330 -10.74 -34.08 -6.70
N GLU A 331 -10.05 -34.38 -7.78
CA GLU A 331 -8.61 -34.13 -7.92
C GLU A 331 -8.29 -32.77 -8.53
N ALA A 332 -9.31 -31.95 -8.82
CA ALA A 332 -9.12 -30.64 -9.40
C ALA A 332 -10.05 -29.61 -8.74
N SER A 333 -9.55 -28.39 -8.54
CA SER A 333 -10.34 -27.24 -8.07
C SER A 333 -10.05 -26.03 -8.94
N ILE A 334 -11.10 -25.29 -9.30
CA ILE A 334 -11.00 -24.05 -10.08
C ILE A 334 -11.41 -22.89 -9.17
N TYR A 335 -10.61 -21.83 -9.18
CA TYR A 335 -10.85 -20.56 -8.53
C TYR A 335 -10.94 -19.48 -9.59
N ILE A 336 -11.94 -18.61 -9.49
CA ILE A 336 -12.11 -17.44 -10.36
C ILE A 336 -12.08 -16.21 -9.47
N ASN A 337 -11.16 -15.28 -9.76
CA ASN A 337 -10.93 -14.07 -8.98
C ASN A 337 -10.68 -14.38 -7.49
N GLY A 338 -9.96 -15.47 -7.21
CA GLY A 338 -9.64 -15.94 -5.86
C GLY A 338 -10.76 -16.74 -5.16
N ILE A 339 -11.94 -16.88 -5.76
CA ILE A 339 -13.10 -17.55 -5.16
C ILE A 339 -13.24 -18.97 -5.73
N ASN A 340 -13.36 -19.98 -4.86
CA ASN A 340 -13.58 -21.38 -5.27
C ASN A 340 -14.93 -21.53 -5.98
N THR A 341 -14.93 -22.24 -7.11
CA THR A 341 -16.13 -22.44 -7.94
C THR A 341 -16.92 -23.67 -7.53
N THR A 342 -18.24 -23.59 -7.70
CA THR A 342 -19.09 -24.78 -7.81
C THR A 342 -18.99 -25.36 -9.22
N GLY A 343 -19.38 -26.62 -9.38
CA GLY A 343 -19.27 -27.28 -10.66
C GLY A 343 -19.62 -28.76 -10.59
N SER A 344 -19.44 -29.42 -11.72
CA SER A 344 -19.70 -30.85 -11.88
C SER A 344 -18.39 -31.59 -12.08
N ASN A 345 -18.26 -32.72 -11.36
CA ASN A 345 -17.18 -33.68 -11.56
C ASN A 345 -17.64 -34.80 -12.50
N SER A 346 -16.75 -35.30 -13.35
CA SER A 346 -16.97 -36.56 -14.08
C SER A 346 -15.67 -37.34 -14.28
N GLY A 347 -15.77 -38.66 -14.38
CA GLY A 347 -14.65 -39.54 -14.77
C GLY A 347 -14.04 -40.39 -13.66
N LEU A 348 -14.39 -40.23 -12.38
CA LEU A 348 -13.74 -40.94 -11.27
C LEU A 348 -14.57 -42.12 -10.73
N ASP A 349 -14.08 -43.34 -10.94
CA ASP A 349 -14.46 -44.54 -10.15
C ASP A 349 -13.51 -44.77 -8.95
N ALA A 350 -12.26 -44.29 -9.03
CA ALA A 350 -11.22 -44.39 -8.00
C ALA A 350 -10.18 -43.26 -8.13
N ASN A 351 -9.47 -42.94 -7.04
CA ASN A 351 -8.45 -41.87 -7.05
C ASN A 351 -7.19 -42.27 -7.82
N ASN A 352 -6.61 -41.32 -8.56
CA ASN A 352 -5.28 -41.37 -9.11
C ASN A 352 -4.26 -41.16 -7.98
N THR A 353 -3.08 -41.77 -8.09
CA THR A 353 -2.03 -41.70 -7.05
C THR A 353 -0.65 -41.39 -7.61
N ASN A 354 -0.47 -41.49 -8.93
CA ASN A 354 0.81 -41.26 -9.57
C ASN A 354 1.16 -39.77 -9.66
N ASN A 355 2.45 -39.47 -9.72
CA ASN A 355 2.94 -38.10 -9.93
C ASN A 355 2.63 -37.59 -11.36
N PHE A 356 2.80 -36.30 -11.58
CA PHE A 356 2.73 -35.67 -12.89
C PHE A 356 4.01 -35.92 -13.71
N GLY A 357 3.96 -35.60 -15.00
CA GLY A 357 5.03 -35.90 -15.93
C GLY A 357 6.12 -34.84 -16.04
N ASN A 358 7.17 -35.18 -16.80
CA ASN A 358 8.13 -34.23 -17.35
C ASN A 358 7.73 -33.92 -18.80
N GLN A 359 6.80 -32.98 -18.97
CA GLN A 359 6.12 -32.72 -20.25
C GLN A 359 6.32 -31.27 -20.67
N PRO A 360 6.31 -30.97 -21.98
CA PRO A 360 6.14 -29.58 -22.41
C PRO A 360 4.73 -29.11 -22.07
N ILE A 361 4.58 -27.80 -21.87
CA ILE A 361 3.29 -27.13 -21.74
C ILE A 361 2.96 -26.48 -23.08
N TYR A 362 1.74 -26.73 -23.52
CA TYR A 362 1.13 -26.14 -24.69
C TYR A 362 0.10 -25.12 -24.23
N ILE A 363 0.16 -23.88 -24.71
CA ILE A 363 -0.77 -22.81 -24.35
C ILE A 363 -1.45 -22.34 -25.64
N GLY A 364 -2.77 -22.42 -25.70
CA GLY A 364 -3.59 -22.01 -26.85
C GLY A 364 -3.99 -23.13 -27.81
N ASP A 365 -3.19 -24.19 -27.95
CA ASP A 365 -3.48 -25.42 -28.69
C ASP A 365 -2.36 -26.43 -28.45
N ARG A 366 -2.63 -27.73 -28.64
CA ARG A 366 -1.63 -28.81 -28.45
C ARG A 366 -0.81 -29.15 -29.70
N GLY A 367 -1.02 -28.45 -30.81
CA GLY A 367 -0.25 -28.56 -32.05
C GLY A 367 -0.53 -29.83 -32.86
N ASP A 368 -1.62 -30.55 -32.59
CA ASP A 368 -2.00 -31.78 -33.31
C ASP A 368 -2.93 -31.52 -34.52
N GLY A 369 -3.26 -30.25 -34.77
CA GLY A 369 -4.08 -29.81 -35.91
C GLY A 369 -5.57 -30.16 -35.79
N LYS A 370 -6.07 -30.55 -34.61
CA LYS A 370 -7.45 -31.02 -34.44
C LYS A 370 -8.51 -29.95 -34.25
N GLY A 371 -8.16 -28.66 -34.19
CA GLY A 371 -9.18 -27.60 -34.23
C GLY A 371 -9.58 -26.94 -32.92
N TYR A 372 -8.92 -27.22 -31.78
CA TYR A 372 -9.35 -26.74 -30.46
C TYR A 372 -8.64 -25.45 -30.01
N TYR A 373 -8.46 -24.52 -30.94
CA TYR A 373 -7.63 -23.33 -30.76
C TYR A 373 -8.27 -22.30 -29.84
N PHE A 374 -7.51 -21.81 -28.86
CA PHE A 374 -7.93 -20.73 -27.98
C PHE A 374 -8.08 -19.43 -28.73
N LYS A 375 -9.15 -18.70 -28.41
CA LYS A 375 -9.38 -17.34 -28.88
C LYS A 375 -9.53 -16.39 -27.70
N GLY A 376 -8.55 -15.51 -27.49
CA GLY A 376 -8.59 -14.51 -26.43
C GLY A 376 -7.22 -14.01 -26.01
N TRP A 377 -7.19 -13.36 -24.84
CA TRP A 377 -5.97 -12.84 -24.25
C TRP A 377 -5.58 -13.67 -23.03
N LEU A 378 -4.28 -13.92 -22.89
CA LEU A 378 -3.66 -14.47 -21.69
C LEU A 378 -2.56 -13.52 -21.20
N ASP A 379 -2.39 -13.49 -19.89
CA ASP A 379 -1.36 -12.71 -19.20
C ASP A 379 -0.97 -13.43 -17.89
N GLU A 380 0.27 -13.27 -17.42
CA GLU A 380 0.83 -13.86 -16.20
C GLU A 380 0.62 -15.37 -16.04
N PHE A 381 0.99 -16.14 -17.05
CA PHE A 381 0.84 -17.59 -17.01
C PHE A 381 1.91 -18.23 -16.11
N THR A 382 1.51 -18.87 -15.02
CA THR A 382 2.42 -19.42 -14.02
C THR A 382 2.04 -20.84 -13.58
N ILE A 383 3.06 -21.65 -13.28
CA ILE A 383 2.90 -23.02 -12.75
C ILE A 383 3.71 -23.16 -11.45
N PHE A 384 3.06 -23.73 -10.43
CA PHE A 384 3.66 -24.14 -9.18
C PHE A 384 3.60 -25.67 -9.04
N ASN A 385 4.66 -26.29 -8.52
CA ASN A 385 4.72 -27.72 -8.21
C ASN A 385 4.13 -28.07 -6.82
N ARG A 386 3.25 -27.22 -6.31
CA ARG A 386 2.57 -27.33 -5.01
C ARG A 386 1.14 -26.81 -5.12
N SER A 387 0.31 -27.13 -4.13
CA SER A 387 -0.96 -26.46 -3.93
C SER A 387 -0.74 -25.05 -3.37
N LEU A 388 -1.46 -24.05 -3.91
CA LEU A 388 -1.57 -22.73 -3.29
C LEU A 388 -2.73 -22.70 -2.28
N SER A 389 -2.61 -21.83 -1.29
CA SER A 389 -3.69 -21.50 -0.35
C SER A 389 -4.69 -20.52 -0.95
N SER A 390 -5.91 -20.46 -0.41
CA SER A 390 -6.93 -19.49 -0.85
C SER A 390 -6.50 -18.04 -0.67
N VAL A 391 -5.65 -17.76 0.33
CA VAL A 391 -5.09 -16.43 0.58
C VAL A 391 -4.12 -16.05 -0.54
N GLU A 392 -3.16 -16.91 -0.88
CA GLU A 392 -2.23 -16.68 -2.00
C GLU A 392 -3.00 -16.41 -3.31
N MET A 393 -4.00 -17.23 -3.63
CA MET A 393 -4.80 -17.07 -4.85
C MET A 393 -5.60 -15.76 -4.87
N THR A 394 -6.14 -15.36 -3.72
CA THR A 394 -6.86 -14.09 -3.58
C THR A 394 -5.92 -12.91 -3.72
N ASP A 395 -4.70 -13.00 -3.17
CA ASP A 395 -3.72 -11.93 -3.24
C ASP A 395 -3.13 -11.77 -4.66
N MET A 396 -2.96 -12.87 -5.40
CA MET A 396 -2.63 -12.82 -6.84
C MET A 396 -3.72 -12.09 -7.65
N TYR A 397 -5.00 -12.35 -7.36
CA TYR A 397 -6.11 -11.64 -8.00
C TYR A 397 -6.12 -10.12 -7.68
N LYS A 398 -5.87 -9.77 -6.40
CA LYS A 398 -5.83 -8.36 -5.96
C LYS A 398 -4.74 -7.56 -6.69
N ARG A 399 -3.57 -8.15 -6.96
CA ARG A 399 -2.48 -7.48 -7.68
C ARG A 399 -2.92 -6.91 -9.03
N GLY A 400 -3.71 -7.64 -9.80
CA GLY A 400 -4.17 -7.21 -11.13
C GLY A 400 -5.42 -6.36 -11.11
N THR A 401 -6.16 -6.39 -10.00
CA THR A 401 -7.43 -5.67 -9.87
C THR A 401 -7.27 -4.28 -9.27
N LEU A 402 -6.32 -4.14 -8.35
CA LEU A 402 -6.15 -2.93 -7.53
C LEU A 402 -4.96 -2.13 -8.06
N ASN A 403 -5.14 -0.83 -8.26
CA ASN A 403 -4.10 0.04 -8.80
C ASN A 403 -3.94 1.30 -7.93
N LEU A 404 -2.68 1.66 -7.69
CA LEU A 404 -2.26 2.92 -7.12
C LEU A 404 -1.34 3.63 -8.10
N ARG A 405 -1.73 4.83 -8.51
CA ARG A 405 -1.01 5.64 -9.49
C ARG A 405 -0.74 7.02 -8.92
N TYR A 406 0.46 7.54 -9.10
CA TYR A 406 0.90 8.77 -8.47
C TYR A 406 1.36 9.78 -9.51
N GLN A 407 1.07 11.05 -9.26
CA GLN A 407 1.69 12.18 -9.92
C GLN A 407 2.20 13.14 -8.87
N ILE A 408 3.23 13.90 -9.21
CA ILE A 408 3.87 14.85 -8.32
C ILE A 408 4.04 16.20 -9.03
N ARG A 409 4.21 17.26 -8.25
CA ARG A 409 4.62 18.57 -8.75
C ARG A 409 5.47 19.30 -7.74
N SER A 410 6.42 20.07 -8.25
CA SER A 410 7.25 21.00 -7.50
C SER A 410 6.92 22.41 -7.96
N CYS A 411 6.72 23.34 -7.03
CA CYS A 411 6.16 24.67 -7.30
C CYS A 411 6.92 25.78 -6.57
N SER A 412 7.07 26.93 -7.21
CA SER A 412 7.67 28.12 -6.60
C SER A 412 6.66 28.89 -5.76
N ASN A 413 5.38 28.88 -6.17
CA ASN A 413 4.32 29.58 -5.46
C ASN A 413 3.71 28.70 -4.36
N SER A 414 3.32 29.33 -3.24
CA SER A 414 2.73 28.65 -2.08
C SER A 414 1.37 28.00 -2.34
N ASN A 415 0.69 28.41 -3.41
CA ASN A 415 -0.56 27.82 -3.89
C ASN A 415 -0.36 26.84 -5.04
N CYS A 416 0.89 26.57 -5.45
CA CYS A 416 1.23 25.71 -6.58
C CYS A 416 0.53 26.08 -7.89
N SER A 417 0.22 27.36 -8.13
CA SER A 417 -0.41 27.81 -9.37
C SER A 417 0.50 27.68 -10.61
N ASP A 418 1.81 27.55 -10.39
CA ASP A 418 2.87 27.49 -11.40
C ASP A 418 3.38 26.07 -11.71
N GLY A 419 2.89 25.05 -10.98
CA GLY A 419 3.32 23.66 -11.14
C GLY A 419 2.24 22.75 -11.73
N SER A 420 2.63 21.88 -12.66
CA SER A 420 1.77 20.83 -13.23
C SER A 420 2.07 19.48 -12.61
N PHE A 421 1.02 18.66 -12.37
CA PHE A 421 1.20 17.27 -11.97
C PHE A 421 1.79 16.45 -13.12
N VAL A 422 2.86 15.70 -12.83
CA VAL A 422 3.59 14.89 -13.80
C VAL A 422 3.92 13.50 -13.25
N GLY A 423 4.09 12.54 -14.15
CA GLY A 423 4.64 11.21 -13.86
C GLY A 423 6.15 11.10 -14.12
N PRO A 424 6.68 9.87 -14.23
CA PRO A 424 8.13 9.59 -14.29
C PRO A 424 8.87 10.20 -15.49
N ASP A 425 8.17 10.50 -16.58
CA ASP A 425 8.72 11.07 -17.82
C ASP A 425 8.46 12.58 -17.94
N ASN A 426 8.07 13.24 -16.84
CA ASN A 426 7.63 14.63 -16.80
C ASN A 426 6.37 14.95 -17.63
N SER A 427 5.58 13.94 -18.00
CA SER A 427 4.29 14.12 -18.68
C SER A 427 3.12 14.11 -17.71
N ALA A 428 2.08 14.89 -18.02
CA ALA A 428 0.81 14.86 -17.30
C ALA A 428 -0.02 13.58 -17.57
N ASN A 429 0.39 12.76 -18.55
CA ASN A 429 -0.33 11.55 -18.95
C ASN A 429 0.25 10.27 -18.36
N THR A 430 1.36 10.34 -17.64
CA THR A 430 2.02 9.20 -17.02
C THR A 430 1.91 9.25 -15.50
N TYR A 431 2.20 8.11 -14.87
CA TYR A 431 2.03 7.91 -13.45
C TYR A 431 3.17 7.06 -12.89
N PHE A 432 3.68 7.45 -11.72
CA PHE A 432 4.48 6.53 -10.93
C PHE A 432 3.55 5.43 -10.44
N SER A 433 3.95 4.16 -10.57
CA SER A 433 3.15 3.01 -10.14
C SER A 433 4.05 1.78 -10.10
N GLU A 434 3.55 0.69 -9.53
CA GLU A 434 4.29 -0.57 -9.49
C GLU A 434 4.20 -1.41 -10.78
N ILE A 435 3.52 -0.92 -11.83
CA ILE A 435 3.25 -1.70 -13.06
C ILE A 435 4.52 -2.14 -13.80
N ASN A 436 5.63 -1.43 -13.57
CA ASN A 436 6.95 -1.76 -14.12
C ASN A 436 7.96 -2.13 -13.02
N ASN A 437 7.51 -2.35 -11.78
CA ASN A 437 8.38 -2.61 -10.64
C ASN A 437 8.38 -4.10 -10.26
N ASN A 438 9.42 -4.83 -10.64
CA ASN A 438 9.58 -6.24 -10.31
C ASN A 438 10.37 -6.49 -9.00
N SER A 439 10.66 -5.44 -8.23
CA SER A 439 11.33 -5.57 -6.92
C SER A 439 10.43 -6.23 -5.88
N THR A 440 11.00 -6.99 -4.95
CA THR A 440 10.28 -7.55 -3.80
C THR A 440 10.17 -6.59 -2.60
N SER A 441 10.79 -5.40 -2.71
CA SER A 441 10.75 -4.34 -1.70
C SER A 441 9.56 -3.40 -1.91
N ILE A 442 9.26 -2.58 -0.90
CA ILE A 442 8.31 -1.47 -1.05
C ILE A 442 8.75 -0.51 -2.18
N PRO A 443 7.80 0.14 -2.86
CA PRO A 443 8.06 1.13 -3.90
C PRO A 443 8.91 2.32 -3.47
N SER A 444 9.96 2.59 -4.25
CA SER A 444 10.77 3.81 -4.15
C SER A 444 11.21 4.23 -5.54
N PHE A 445 10.95 5.49 -5.89
CA PHE A 445 11.25 6.05 -7.20
C PHE A 445 12.09 7.31 -7.04
N ALA A 446 13.26 7.28 -7.68
CA ALA A 446 14.07 8.48 -7.84
C ALA A 446 13.32 9.50 -8.70
N LEU A 447 13.31 10.75 -8.25
CA LEU A 447 12.76 11.87 -9.00
C LEU A 447 13.87 12.46 -9.86
N THR A 448 13.73 12.34 -11.18
CA THR A 448 14.64 12.94 -12.15
C THR A 448 13.96 14.12 -12.83
N ASN A 449 14.71 15.17 -13.14
CA ASN A 449 14.21 16.34 -13.86
C ASN A 449 13.02 17.06 -13.21
N ILE A 450 12.90 16.99 -11.88
CA ILE A 450 11.92 17.76 -11.11
C ILE A 450 12.56 19.09 -10.69
N PRO A 451 11.93 20.25 -10.97
CA PRO A 451 12.49 21.55 -10.60
C PRO A 451 12.74 21.68 -9.09
N ASN A 452 13.83 22.32 -8.72
CA ASN A 452 14.14 22.63 -7.33
C ASN A 452 13.31 23.84 -6.87
N ASN A 453 12.19 23.56 -6.21
CA ASN A 453 11.35 24.60 -5.63
C ASN A 453 11.04 24.29 -4.16
N ARG A 454 10.49 25.29 -3.46
CA ARG A 454 10.16 25.20 -2.03
C ARG A 454 8.95 24.33 -1.75
N TYR A 455 7.97 24.34 -2.65
CA TYR A 455 6.71 23.65 -2.44
C TYR A 455 6.63 22.38 -3.26
N PHE A 456 6.02 21.34 -2.68
CA PHE A 456 5.78 20.07 -3.33
C PHE A 456 4.35 19.62 -3.08
N GLN A 457 3.74 18.98 -4.06
CA GLN A 457 2.42 18.38 -3.89
C GLN A 457 2.37 17.08 -4.67
N TYR A 458 1.60 16.13 -4.17
CA TYR A 458 1.39 14.87 -4.86
C TYR A 458 -0.09 14.54 -4.95
N LYS A 459 -0.39 13.69 -5.92
CA LYS A 459 -1.73 13.21 -6.25
C LYS A 459 -1.68 11.71 -6.39
N ILE A 460 -2.67 11.04 -5.81
CA ILE A 460 -2.79 9.58 -5.83
C ILE A 460 -4.15 9.23 -6.41
N LEU A 461 -4.15 8.39 -7.43
CA LEU A 461 -5.33 7.80 -8.04
C LEU A 461 -5.43 6.35 -7.55
N PHE A 462 -6.61 6.02 -7.04
CA PHE A 462 -6.98 4.69 -6.59
C PHE A 462 -7.97 4.13 -7.60
N ASP A 463 -7.71 2.94 -8.14
CA ASP A 463 -8.63 2.28 -9.07
C ASP A 463 -8.82 0.80 -8.71
N THR A 464 -10.05 0.32 -8.87
CA THR A 464 -10.41 -1.10 -8.75
C THR A 464 -11.44 -1.48 -9.80
N SER A 465 -11.33 -2.68 -10.37
CA SER A 465 -12.39 -3.26 -11.21
C SER A 465 -13.45 -4.02 -10.39
N ASN A 466 -13.30 -4.09 -9.07
CA ASN A 466 -14.21 -4.79 -8.16
C ASN A 466 -14.52 -3.92 -6.93
N THR A 467 -15.77 -3.48 -6.81
CA THR A 467 -16.24 -2.59 -5.72
C THR A 467 -16.15 -3.19 -4.32
N ASN A 468 -15.92 -4.51 -4.19
CA ASN A 468 -15.77 -5.18 -2.89
C ASN A 468 -14.34 -5.14 -2.36
N ILE A 469 -13.36 -4.75 -3.18
CA ILE A 469 -11.96 -4.63 -2.79
C ILE A 469 -11.40 -3.27 -3.20
N SER A 470 -10.72 -2.61 -2.27
CA SER A 470 -10.14 -1.28 -2.49
C SER A 470 -8.62 -1.36 -2.45
N PRO A 471 -7.89 -0.61 -3.29
CA PRO A 471 -6.49 -0.32 -3.02
C PRO A 471 -6.39 0.40 -1.66
N ALA A 472 -5.31 0.18 -0.93
CA ALA A 472 -5.13 0.72 0.41
C ALA A 472 -3.70 1.20 0.60
N LEU A 473 -3.56 2.44 1.06
CA LEU A 473 -2.28 3.10 1.26
C LEU A 473 -2.05 3.36 2.74
N LYS A 474 -0.88 2.97 3.24
CA LYS A 474 -0.48 3.18 4.64
C LYS A 474 0.32 4.47 4.82
N ASN A 475 1.31 4.70 3.95
CA ASN A 475 2.06 5.95 3.96
C ASN A 475 2.57 6.35 2.57
N PHE A 476 2.90 7.63 2.44
CA PHE A 476 3.63 8.22 1.33
C PHE A 476 4.73 9.12 1.87
N THR A 477 5.93 8.98 1.31
CA THR A 477 7.12 9.72 1.72
C THR A 477 7.71 10.47 0.53
N VAL A 478 8.06 11.72 0.75
CA VAL A 478 8.87 12.53 -0.17
C VAL A 478 10.18 12.84 0.51
N SER A 479 11.29 12.62 -0.19
CA SER A 479 12.64 12.90 0.30
C SER A 479 13.40 13.83 -0.63
N GLY A 480 14.35 14.58 -0.07
CA GLY A 480 15.08 15.60 -0.79
C GLY A 480 16.25 16.17 0.01
N ASN A 481 16.77 17.32 -0.42
CA ASN A 481 17.68 18.15 0.37
C ASN A 481 17.27 19.61 0.27
N VAL A 482 17.28 20.32 1.40
CA VAL A 482 17.03 21.76 1.39
C VAL A 482 18.28 22.49 0.89
N SER A 483 18.14 23.34 -0.12
CA SER A 483 19.27 24.09 -0.67
C SER A 483 19.83 25.09 0.34
N SER A 484 21.16 25.25 0.37
CA SER A 484 21.88 26.16 1.26
C SER A 484 22.01 27.59 0.70
N GLY A 485 21.04 28.05 -0.10
CA GLY A 485 21.19 29.25 -0.93
C GLY A 485 20.04 30.23 -0.83
N GLY A 486 20.23 31.28 -0.02
CA GLY A 486 19.41 32.49 -0.05
C GLY A 486 19.20 33.08 1.34
N SER A 487 19.98 34.11 1.67
CA SER A 487 19.68 35.01 2.77
C SER A 487 18.30 35.63 2.56
N SER A 488 17.29 35.01 3.15
CA SER A 488 16.02 35.66 3.46
C SER A 488 15.88 35.57 4.97
N GLU A 489 15.59 36.69 5.60
CA GLU A 489 15.24 36.75 7.01
C GLU A 489 14.10 35.76 7.27
N GLN A 490 14.46 34.58 7.76
CA GLN A 490 13.52 33.56 8.15
C GLN A 490 13.03 33.89 9.56
N THR A 491 11.94 34.64 9.63
CA THR A 491 11.06 34.66 10.80
C THR A 491 10.27 33.34 10.86
N SER A 492 10.94 32.24 11.23
CA SER A 492 10.28 31.00 11.64
C SER A 492 10.83 30.52 12.98
N THR A 493 9.99 30.53 13.99
CA THR A 493 10.31 30.34 15.41
C THR A 493 10.42 28.87 15.84
N SER A 494 11.06 28.01 15.05
CA SER A 494 11.41 26.66 15.51
C SER A 494 12.90 26.57 15.82
N THR A 495 13.24 26.55 17.10
CA THR A 495 14.61 26.35 17.56
C THR A 495 14.77 24.87 17.91
N PRO A 496 15.70 24.11 17.29
CA PRO A 496 15.97 22.75 17.71
C PRO A 496 16.63 22.75 19.09
N THR A 497 16.34 21.73 19.89
CA THR A 497 17.04 21.52 21.16
C THR A 497 18.34 20.73 20.99
N ASN A 498 19.27 20.88 21.94
CA ASN A 498 20.51 20.09 21.93
C ASN A 498 20.24 18.58 22.10
N SER A 499 21.22 17.76 21.67
CA SER A 499 21.17 16.28 21.80
C SER A 499 21.02 15.82 23.25
N ALA A 500 21.68 16.48 24.20
CA ALA A 500 21.54 16.23 25.64
C ALA A 500 20.48 17.15 26.25
N CYS A 501 19.66 16.59 27.13
CA CYS A 501 18.72 17.38 27.93
C CYS A 501 19.47 18.26 28.93
N LEU A 502 18.78 19.28 29.42
CA LEU A 502 19.25 20.15 30.48
C LEU A 502 18.54 19.76 31.78
N ASP A 503 19.31 19.24 32.73
CA ASP A 503 18.82 18.95 34.07
C ASP A 503 18.97 20.19 34.97
N ILE A 504 17.86 20.89 35.21
CA ILE A 504 17.78 21.99 36.18
C ILE A 504 17.10 21.57 37.50
N SER A 505 16.75 20.29 37.65
CA SER A 505 16.03 19.81 38.84
C SER A 505 16.85 20.03 40.11
N THR A 506 18.17 19.87 40.03
CA THR A 506 19.11 20.13 41.13
C THR A 506 19.14 21.58 41.60
N SER A 507 18.73 22.52 40.74
CA SER A 507 18.71 23.96 41.07
C SER A 507 17.33 24.43 41.53
N LEU A 508 16.25 23.85 41.00
CA LEU A 508 14.88 24.30 41.26
C LEU A 508 14.13 23.48 42.32
N THR A 509 14.45 22.20 42.46
CA THR A 509 13.74 21.30 43.39
C THR A 509 14.53 21.10 44.69
N PRO A 510 13.85 20.98 45.86
CA PRO A 510 12.43 21.22 46.09
C PRO A 510 12.08 22.69 46.37
N ASN A 511 13.08 23.59 46.41
CA ASN A 511 12.95 24.91 47.02
C ASN A 511 12.07 25.89 46.23
N TYR A 512 11.98 25.74 44.90
CA TYR A 512 11.24 26.65 44.01
C TYR A 512 10.10 25.94 43.28
N ILE A 513 10.18 24.62 43.14
CA ILE A 513 9.13 23.73 42.60
C ILE A 513 9.29 22.33 43.21
N THR A 514 8.19 21.60 43.39
CA THR A 514 8.22 20.25 43.98
C THR A 514 8.82 19.19 43.06
N ALA A 515 8.57 19.30 41.75
CA ALA A 515 9.15 18.49 40.70
C ALA A 515 9.07 19.24 39.36
N ILE A 516 9.98 18.96 38.42
CA ILE A 516 9.87 19.49 37.06
C ILE A 516 8.70 18.78 36.37
N PRO A 517 7.65 19.50 35.91
CA PRO A 517 6.54 18.88 35.20
C PRO A 517 7.00 18.37 33.83
N PHE A 518 6.25 17.42 33.29
CA PHE A 518 6.49 16.84 31.97
C PHE A 518 5.18 16.76 31.17
N ASP A 519 5.28 16.69 29.85
CA ASP A 519 4.14 16.65 28.96
C ASP A 519 3.13 15.54 29.33
N PRO A 520 1.83 15.85 29.41
CA PRO A 520 0.81 14.92 29.93
C PRO A 520 0.53 13.71 29.04
N LYS A 521 1.08 13.67 27.82
CA LYS A 521 0.87 12.60 26.83
C LYS A 521 2.14 11.76 26.61
N ILE A 522 3.29 12.42 26.51
CA ILE A 522 4.55 11.79 26.07
C ILE A 522 5.74 12.05 27.00
N GLY A 523 5.56 12.85 28.05
CA GLY A 523 6.64 13.29 28.93
C GLY A 523 7.08 12.26 29.96
N SER A 524 8.35 12.35 30.35
CA SER A 524 8.95 11.61 31.47
C SER A 524 10.00 12.49 32.18
N ASN A 525 10.55 12.00 33.30
CA ASN A 525 11.66 12.67 33.99
C ASN A 525 12.94 12.76 33.13
N GLU A 526 13.10 11.81 32.20
CA GLU A 526 14.24 11.80 31.27
C GLU A 526 14.04 12.82 30.14
N LYS A 527 12.80 12.99 29.66
CA LYS A 527 12.43 13.88 28.56
C LYS A 527 11.08 14.54 28.83
N THR A 528 11.10 15.78 29.29
CA THR A 528 9.87 16.46 29.71
C THR A 528 9.03 16.99 28.55
N TYR A 529 9.64 17.20 27.38
CA TYR A 529 9.07 17.95 26.23
C TYR A 529 8.73 19.42 26.52
N TYR A 530 9.24 19.97 27.62
CA TYR A 530 9.37 21.40 27.83
C TYR A 530 10.81 21.81 27.55
N ALA A 531 10.99 22.94 26.86
CA ALA A 531 12.32 23.44 26.54
C ALA A 531 12.49 24.89 26.97
N ILE A 532 13.69 25.23 27.40
CA ILE A 532 14.05 26.53 27.98
C ILE A 532 15.21 27.17 27.21
N LYS A 533 15.20 28.49 27.10
CA LYS A 533 16.37 29.29 26.72
C LYS A 533 16.36 30.66 27.38
N LYS A 534 17.53 31.27 27.46
CA LYS A 534 17.72 32.67 27.77
C LYS A 534 17.62 33.50 26.49
N THR A 535 16.87 34.59 26.51
CA THR A 535 16.80 35.55 25.39
C THR A 535 17.95 36.56 25.46
N GLU A 536 18.23 37.25 24.36
CA GLU A 536 19.24 38.33 24.31
C GLU A 536 18.96 39.46 25.31
N GLY A 537 17.69 39.67 25.68
CA GLY A 537 17.26 40.63 26.70
C GLY A 537 17.37 40.13 28.14
N ASN A 538 18.11 39.06 28.41
CA ASN A 538 18.27 38.45 29.74
C ASN A 538 16.95 37.95 30.37
N ARG A 539 15.98 37.55 29.54
CA ARG A 539 14.68 36.98 29.94
C ARG A 539 14.65 35.47 29.69
N ILE A 540 13.73 34.74 30.33
CA ILE A 540 13.60 33.30 30.13
C ILE A 540 12.43 33.01 29.21
N ASN A 541 12.67 32.21 28.16
CA ASN A 541 11.64 31.70 27.28
C ASN A 541 11.48 30.19 27.52
N ILE A 542 10.25 29.75 27.77
CA ILE A 542 9.87 28.34 27.91
C ILE A 542 8.83 27.99 26.86
N VAL A 543 8.98 26.84 26.22
CA VAL A 543 8.08 26.33 25.18
C VAL A 543 7.68 24.89 25.47
N ALA A 544 6.41 24.55 25.21
CA ALA A 544 5.95 23.17 25.14
C ALA A 544 6.12 22.65 23.71
N CYS A 545 6.95 21.64 23.53
CA CYS A 545 7.38 21.16 22.21
C CYS A 545 6.39 20.21 21.53
N SER A 546 5.35 19.80 22.25
CA SER A 546 4.35 18.81 21.84
C SER A 546 2.92 19.34 21.99
N ALA A 547 2.75 20.66 21.82
CA ALA A 547 1.42 21.28 21.79
C ALA A 547 0.55 20.66 20.68
N GLU A 548 -0.69 20.32 21.04
CA GLU A 548 -1.64 19.65 20.14
C GLU A 548 -2.52 20.67 19.43
N ASN A 549 -3.34 20.23 18.46
CA ASN A 549 -4.27 21.10 17.72
C ASN A 549 -3.61 22.27 16.99
N SER A 550 -2.33 22.14 16.61
CA SER A 550 -1.59 23.22 15.94
C SER A 550 -1.45 24.51 16.76
N GLU A 551 -1.56 24.40 18.09
CA GLU A 551 -1.31 25.53 19.00
C GLU A 551 0.19 25.68 19.30
N THR A 552 0.62 26.91 19.58
CA THR A 552 1.96 27.19 20.11
C THR A 552 1.81 27.65 21.55
N ILE A 553 2.45 26.93 22.47
CA ILE A 553 2.39 27.21 23.91
C ILE A 553 3.79 27.61 24.35
N ASN A 554 3.99 28.90 24.60
CA ASN A 554 5.23 29.45 25.11
C ASN A 554 4.96 30.60 26.09
N ILE A 555 5.96 30.90 26.91
CA ILE A 555 5.98 32.06 27.79
C ILE A 555 7.37 32.67 27.77
N THR A 556 7.45 34.00 27.79
CA THR A 556 8.69 34.72 28.02
C THR A 556 8.51 35.63 29.22
N GLN A 557 9.31 35.42 30.26
CA GLN A 557 9.29 36.23 31.48
C GLN A 557 10.61 36.94 31.68
#